data_AF-A0A562P3I8-F1
#
_entry.id   AF-A0A562P3I8-F1
#
_cell.length_a   1.000
_cell.length_b   1.000
_cell.length_c   1.000
_cell.angle_alpha   90.00
_cell.angle_beta   90.00
_cell.angle_gamma   90.00
#
_symmetry.space_group_name_H-M   'P 1'
#
loop_
_entity.id
_entity.type
_entity.pdbx_description
1 polymer ?
#
loop_
_entity_poly.entity_id
_entity_poly.type
_entity_poly.pdbx_seq_one_letter_code
_entity_poly.pdbx_strand_id
1 'polypeptide(L)' 'MPVVLAPEDSMTWLTDPDPEHLMKPFPEDLMTMWKIGRNVGNPRNNRPDLLDEVRDDLFDL' A
#
# COMPACT_ATOMS: atom_id res chain seq x y z
N MET A 1 -4.53 -5.83 -5.52
CA MET A 1 -3.43 -4.88 -5.78
C MET A 1 -4.05 -3.61 -6.34
N PRO A 2 -3.83 -2.45 -5.73
CA PRO A 2 -4.30 -1.18 -6.27
C PRO A 2 -3.52 -0.80 -7.52
N VAL A 3 -4.09 0.08 -8.35
CA VAL A 3 -3.33 0.83 -9.36
C VAL A 3 -2.57 1.92 -8.62
N VAL A 4 -1.24 1.87 -8.66
CA VAL A 4 -0.36 2.90 -8.07
C VAL A 4 0.17 3.75 -9.22
N LEU A 5 -0.06 5.05 -9.15
CA LEU A 5 0.36 6.01 -10.17
C LEU A 5 1.74 6.56 -9.83
N ALA A 6 2.57 6.77 -10.86
CA ALA A 6 3.75 7.58 -10.70
C ALA A 6 3.32 9.05 -10.45
N PRO A 7 4.11 9.85 -9.69
CA PRO A 7 3.76 11.25 -9.40
C PRO A 7 3.41 12.08 -10.64
N GLU A 8 4.13 11.87 -11.74
CA GLU A 8 3.95 12.53 -13.03
C GLU A 8 2.61 12.21 -13.72
N ASP A 9 2.00 11.06 -13.43
CA ASP A 9 0.74 10.62 -14.03
C ASP A 9 -0.50 11.11 -13.25
N SER A 10 -0.30 11.72 -12.08
CA SER A 10 -1.39 12.16 -11.19
C SER A 10 -2.38 13.12 -11.84
N MET A 11 -1.88 14.10 -12.61
CA MET A 11 -2.73 15.06 -13.31
C MET A 11 -3.44 14.41 -14.49
N THR A 12 -2.72 13.61 -15.28
CA THR A 12 -3.30 12.87 -16.41
C THR A 12 -4.47 12.01 -15.95
N TRP A 13 -4.30 11.27 -14.84
CA TRP A 13 -5.37 10.47 -14.25
C TRP A 13 -6.64 11.25 -13.91
N LEU A 14 -6.50 12.51 -13.47
CA LEU A 14 -7.63 13.36 -13.08
C LEU A 14 -8.30 14.08 -14.26
N THR A 15 -7.58 14.31 -15.35
CA THR A 15 -8.05 15.18 -16.45
C THR A 15 -8.32 14.45 -17.75
N ASP A 16 -7.68 13.30 -17.98
CA ASP A 16 -7.93 12.49 -19.16
C ASP A 16 -9.32 11.84 -19.07
N PRO A 17 -10.21 12.05 -20.06
CA PRO A 17 -11.49 11.35 -20.09
C PRO A 17 -11.36 9.82 -20.26
N ASP A 18 -10.20 9.30 -20.68
CA ASP A 18 -9.92 7.87 -20.85
C ASP A 18 -8.56 7.43 -20.25
N PRO A 19 -8.44 7.36 -18.90
CA PRO A 19 -7.18 7.09 -18.21
C PRO A 19 -6.83 5.59 -18.11
N GLU A 20 -7.55 4.69 -18.81
CA GLU A 20 -7.37 3.24 -18.69
C GLU A 20 -5.94 2.78 -18.98
N HIS A 21 -5.23 3.51 -19.85
CA HIS A 21 -3.83 3.24 -20.18
C HIS A 21 -2.85 3.37 -18.98
N LEU A 22 -3.26 4.05 -17.90
CA LEU A 22 -2.51 4.16 -16.64
C LEU A 22 -2.77 2.98 -15.69
N MET A 23 -3.80 2.15 -15.94
CA MET A 23 -4.19 1.03 -15.08
C MET A 23 -3.33 -0.22 -15.32
N LYS A 24 -2.03 -0.09 -15.09
CA LYS A 24 -1.04 -1.16 -15.22
C LYS A 24 -0.45 -1.53 -13.85
N PRO A 25 0.08 -2.77 -13.69
CA PRO A 25 0.83 -3.12 -12.49
C PRO A 25 1.97 -2.13 -12.23
N PHE A 26 2.13 -1.73 -10.97
CA PHE A 26 3.27 -0.92 -10.57
C PHE A 26 4.55 -1.79 -10.54
N PRO A 27 5.72 -1.24 -10.90
CA PRO A 27 6.97 -2.01 -10.88
C PRO A 27 7.25 -2.58 -9.49
N GLU A 28 7.44 -3.90 -9.40
CA GLU A 28 7.60 -4.62 -8.14
C GLU A 28 8.89 -4.25 -7.39
N ASP A 29 9.93 -3.88 -8.13
CA ASP A 29 11.23 -3.43 -7.65
C ASP A 29 11.17 -2.06 -6.94
N LEU A 30 10.11 -1.30 -7.18
CA LEU A 30 9.82 -0.04 -6.49
C LEU A 30 8.94 -0.23 -5.25
N MET A 31 8.53 -1.47 -4.95
CA MET A 31 7.69 -1.79 -3.80
C MET A 31 8.50 -2.45 -2.68
N THR A 32 8.06 -2.25 -1.45
CA THR A 32 8.55 -2.96 -0.27
C THR A 32 7.34 -3.37 0.57
N MET A 33 7.43 -4.54 1.20
CA MET A 33 6.40 -5.06 2.09
C MET A 33 7.05 -5.76 3.28
N TRP A 34 6.36 -5.72 4.43
CA TRP A 34 6.74 -6.42 5.64
C TRP A 34 5.49 -6.85 6.40
N LYS A 35 5.64 -7.81 7.30
CA LYS A 35 4.55 -8.28 8.16
C LYS A 35 4.25 -7.23 9.23
N ILE A 36 2.96 -7.02 9.53
CA ILE A 36 2.49 -6.12 10.60
C ILE A 36 1.60 -6.88 11.59
N GLY A 37 1.35 -6.28 12.76
CA GLY A 37 0.52 -6.86 13.82
C GLY A 37 -0.96 -6.99 13.44
N ARG A 38 -1.67 -7.94 14.05
CA ARG A 38 -3.11 -8.20 13.78
C ARG A 38 -4.04 -7.06 14.20
N ASN A 39 -3.56 -6.13 15.02
CA ASN A 39 -4.35 -4.99 15.54
C ASN A 39 -4.91 -4.09 14.43
N VAL A 40 -4.27 -4.05 13.25
CA VAL A 40 -4.76 -3.29 12.08
C VAL A 40 -6.14 -3.76 11.59
N GLY A 41 -6.51 -5.01 11.87
CA GLY A 41 -7.80 -5.58 11.46
C GLY A 41 -9.02 -5.01 12.19
N ASN A 42 -8.81 -4.24 13.27
CA ASN A 42 -9.88 -3.54 13.99
C ASN A 42 -9.86 -2.04 13.65
N PRO A 43 -10.86 -1.53 12.90
CA PRO A 43 -10.91 -0.12 12.48
C PRO A 43 -10.94 0.91 13.61
N ARG A 44 -11.20 0.51 14.87
CA ARG A 44 -11.14 1.41 16.04
C ARG A 44 -9.70 1.76 16.42
N ASN A 45 -8.72 0.96 16.01
CA ASN A 45 -7.32 1.23 16.28
C ASN A 45 -6.81 2.24 15.24
N ASN A 46 -6.34 3.41 15.71
CA ASN A 46 -5.79 4.47 14.85
C ASN A 46 -4.50 5.03 15.46
N ARG A 47 -3.51 4.15 15.63
CA ARG A 47 -2.23 4.49 16.24
C ARG A 47 -1.10 4.30 15.23
N PRO A 48 0.00 5.07 15.32
CA PRO A 48 1.10 4.99 14.36
C PRO A 48 1.80 3.62 14.35
N ASP A 49 1.84 2.90 15.47
CA ASP A 49 2.50 1.59 15.61
C ASP A 49 1.81 0.45 14.85
N LEU A 50 0.63 0.69 14.26
CA LEU A 50 -0.08 -0.33 13.48
C LEU A 50 0.65 -0.77 12.21
N LEU A 51 1.57 0.05 11.71
CA LEU A 51 2.37 -0.23 10.51
C LEU A 51 3.77 -0.76 10.84
N ASP A 52 4.11 -0.89 12.13
CA ASP A 52 5.43 -1.34 12.56
C ASP A 52 5.67 -2.79 12.13
N GLU A 53 6.89 -3.06 11.66
CA GLU A 53 7.31 -4.41 11.34
C GLU A 53 7.31 -5.30 12.58
N VAL A 54 6.63 -6.43 12.47
CA VAL A 54 6.63 -7.45 13.51
C VAL A 54 7.61 -8.54 13.14
N ARG A 55 8.50 -8.86 14.08
CA ARG A 55 9.41 -9.99 13.93
C ARG A 55 8.64 -11.30 14.17
N ASP A 56 8.95 -12.31 13.36
CA ASP A 56 8.23 -13.60 13.39
C ASP A 56 8.39 -14.34 14.73
N ASP A 57 9.48 -14.08 15.46
CA ASP A 57 9.78 -14.67 16.78
C ASP A 57 8.86 -14.19 17.92
N LEU A 58 8.00 -13.19 17.68
CA LEU A 58 7.08 -12.64 18.68
C LEU A 58 5.65 -13.22 18.62
N PHE A 59 5.34 -14.09 17.65
CA PHE A 59 4.01 -14.71 17.52
C PHE A 59 3.94 -16.18 17.93
N ASP A 60 5.08 -16.78 18.29
CA ASP A 60 5.19 -18.18 18.74
C ASP A 60 5.09 -18.34 20.28
N LEU A 61 4.66 -17.30 21.01
CA LEU A 61 4.43 -17.31 22.47
C LEU A 61 2.97 -17.00 22.83
#